data_AF-A0A6U2WHN3-F1
#
_entry.id   AF-A0A6U2WHN3-F1
#
_cell.length_a   1.000
_cell.length_b   1.000
_cell.length_c   1.000
_cell.angle_alpha   90.00
_cell.angle_beta   90.00
_cell.angle_gamma   90.00
#
_symmetry.space_group_name_H-M   'P 1'
#
loop_
_entity.id
_entity.type
_entity.pdbx_description
1 polymer ?
#
loop_
_entity_poly.entity_id
_entity_poly.type
_entity_poly.pdbx_seq_one_letter_code
_entity_poly.pdbx_strand_id
1 'polypeptide(L)'
;AMSSKIFAFSAVVATASAFAPSAGFVPRLRSGATSVSMAMDKSAKAPVITVFDHRGCSRAPKESTGAKANGPEDEMMVKVASTKVAVSEADAAKALQEFIAFEKGIDGPFTSKN
;
A
#
# COMPACT_ATOMS: atom_id res chain seq x y z
N ALA A 1 -16.34 7.47 72.79
CA ALA A 1 -15.66 6.38 72.08
C ALA A 1 -15.41 6.82 70.64
N MET A 2 -14.15 6.73 70.20
CA MET A 2 -13.62 7.08 68.87
C MET A 2 -14.27 6.24 67.75
N SER A 3 -14.67 6.88 66.65
CA SER A 3 -13.97 6.92 65.35
C SER A 3 -14.01 5.62 64.54
N SER A 4 -14.62 5.68 63.35
CA SER A 4 -13.88 5.39 62.11
C SER A 4 -14.67 5.86 60.89
N LYS A 5 -14.21 6.93 60.25
CA LYS A 5 -14.58 7.30 58.88
C LYS A 5 -13.58 6.58 57.97
N ILE A 6 -14.04 5.59 57.23
CA ILE A 6 -13.18 4.86 56.28
C ILE A 6 -13.17 5.65 54.97
N PHE A 7 -12.07 6.33 54.71
CA PHE A 7 -11.71 6.80 53.37
C PHE A 7 -10.79 5.75 52.74
N ALA A 8 -11.21 5.15 51.64
CA ALA A 8 -10.36 4.29 50.84
C ALA A 8 -9.81 5.11 49.66
N PHE A 9 -8.50 5.35 49.67
CA PHE A 9 -7.74 5.81 48.52
C PHE A 9 -6.61 4.81 48.24
N SER A 10 -6.29 4.67 46.96
CA SER A 10 -5.11 4.02 46.37
C SER A 10 -5.20 2.52 46.08
N ALA A 11 -5.26 2.17 44.79
CA ALA A 11 -4.08 1.63 44.11
C ALA A 11 -4.31 1.68 42.59
N VAL A 12 -3.70 2.65 41.93
CA VAL A 12 -3.37 2.57 40.49
C VAL A 12 -2.00 1.88 40.40
N VAL A 13 -1.87 0.88 39.50
CA VAL A 13 -0.68 0.55 38.68
C VAL A 13 -0.61 -0.96 38.37
N ALA A 14 -0.50 -1.23 37.05
CA ALA A 14 0.12 -2.39 36.39
C ALA A 14 -0.59 -3.76 36.53
N THR A 15 -0.73 -4.64 35.54
CA THR A 15 0.03 -4.84 34.28
C THR A 15 -0.66 -5.91 33.41
N ALA A 16 -0.48 -5.81 32.09
CA ALA A 16 -0.22 -6.91 31.14
C ALA A 16 -1.32 -7.83 30.58
N SER A 17 -2.63 -7.60 30.75
CA SER A 17 -3.66 -8.46 30.08
C SER A 17 -4.27 -7.89 28.79
N ALA A 18 -3.98 -6.65 28.41
CA ALA A 18 -4.61 -5.99 27.26
C ALA A 18 -4.06 -6.39 25.88
N PHE A 19 -3.05 -7.27 25.83
CA PHE A 19 -2.44 -7.80 24.59
C PHE A 19 -2.42 -9.33 24.54
N ALA A 20 -3.36 -10.00 25.19
CA ALA A 20 -3.64 -11.38 24.83
C ALA A 20 -4.31 -11.39 23.45
N PRO A 21 -3.80 -12.10 22.43
CA PRO A 21 -4.56 -12.30 21.21
C PRO A 21 -5.85 -13.01 21.61
N SER A 22 -6.99 -12.36 21.43
CA SER A 22 -8.27 -13.00 21.65
C SER A 22 -8.30 -14.29 20.82
N ALA A 23 -8.38 -15.43 21.49
CA ALA A 23 -8.62 -16.71 20.84
C ALA A 23 -9.91 -16.58 20.02
N GLY A 24 -9.77 -16.38 18.70
CA GLY A 24 -10.88 -16.04 17.83
C GLY A 24 -10.54 -15.11 16.66
N PHE A 25 -9.42 -14.38 16.70
CA PHE A 25 -8.93 -13.68 15.49
C PHE A 25 -8.24 -14.69 14.55
N VAL A 26 -9.05 -15.41 13.79
CA VAL A 26 -8.60 -16.08 12.57
C VAL A 26 -8.74 -15.04 11.47
N PRO A 27 -7.65 -14.59 10.83
CA PRO A 27 -7.76 -13.84 9.59
C PRO A 27 -8.59 -14.68 8.64
N ARG A 28 -9.82 -14.24 8.36
CA ARG A 28 -10.67 -14.90 7.38
C ARG A 28 -10.06 -14.60 6.02
N LEU A 29 -9.05 -15.40 5.64
CA LEU A 29 -8.68 -15.57 4.25
C LEU A 29 -10.00 -15.80 3.52
N ARG A 30 -10.37 -14.91 2.60
CA ARG A 30 -11.41 -15.18 1.61
C ARG A 30 -10.89 -16.29 0.69
N SER A 31 -10.74 -17.50 1.23
CA SER A 31 -10.56 -18.72 0.47
C SER A 31 -11.92 -19.03 -0.14
N GLY A 32 -12.20 -18.41 -1.28
CA GLY A 32 -13.51 -18.52 -1.92
C GLY A 32 -13.74 -17.63 -3.14
N ALA A 33 -12.70 -17.06 -3.72
CA ALA A 33 -12.82 -16.49 -5.05
C ALA A 33 -12.40 -17.54 -6.09
N THR A 34 -13.13 -18.65 -6.14
CA THR A 34 -13.10 -19.57 -7.30
C THR A 34 -13.82 -18.95 -8.52
N SER A 35 -14.34 -17.72 -8.38
CA SER A 35 -15.02 -16.95 -9.40
C SER A 35 -14.26 -15.71 -9.88
N VAL A 36 -12.99 -15.51 -9.49
CA VAL A 36 -12.17 -14.49 -10.17
C VAL A 36 -11.87 -15.01 -11.56
N SER A 37 -12.58 -14.50 -12.56
CA SER A 37 -12.22 -14.77 -13.94
C SER A 37 -10.85 -14.15 -14.20
N MET A 38 -9.82 -14.99 -14.30
CA MET A 38 -8.48 -14.58 -14.77
C MET A 38 -8.46 -14.40 -16.30
N ALA A 39 -9.64 -14.36 -16.93
CA ALA A 39 -9.80 -14.17 -18.35
C ALA A 39 -9.45 -12.72 -18.71
N MET A 40 -8.68 -12.57 -19.79
CA MET A 40 -8.35 -11.27 -20.36
C MET A 40 -9.59 -10.69 -21.07
N ASP A 41 -10.04 -9.52 -20.61
CA ASP A 41 -11.28 -8.88 -21.06
C ASP A 41 -11.10 -7.96 -22.29
N LYS A 42 -9.88 -7.88 -22.83
CA LYS A 42 -9.47 -7.03 -23.97
C LYS A 42 -9.69 -5.52 -23.73
N SER A 43 -9.98 -5.10 -22.50
CA SER A 43 -10.26 -3.69 -22.18
C SER A 43 -9.00 -2.80 -22.18
N ALA A 44 -7.82 -3.42 -22.26
CA ALA A 44 -6.51 -2.80 -22.05
C ALA A 44 -6.39 -2.09 -20.68
N LYS A 45 -7.23 -2.44 -19.70
CA LYS A 45 -7.09 -1.94 -18.33
C LYS A 45 -6.03 -2.72 -17.59
N ALA A 46 -5.18 -2.00 -16.87
CA ALA A 46 -4.16 -2.54 -16.00
C ALA A 46 -4.15 -1.80 -14.66
N PRO A 47 -3.69 -2.44 -13.57
CA PRO A 47 -3.48 -1.76 -12.30
C PRO A 47 -2.30 -0.79 -12.41
N VAL A 48 -2.59 0.51 -12.28
CA VAL A 48 -1.58 1.56 -12.09
C VAL A 48 -1.37 1.75 -10.60
N ILE A 49 -0.13 1.49 -10.18
CA ILE A 49 0.30 1.56 -8.79
C ILE A 49 1.13 2.82 -8.61
N THR A 50 0.78 3.64 -7.62
CA THR A 50 1.59 4.77 -7.18
C THR A 50 1.92 4.59 -5.71
N VAL A 51 3.21 4.46 -5.41
CA VAL A 51 3.73 4.32 -4.05
C VAL A 51 4.25 5.68 -3.62
N PHE A 52 3.62 6.24 -2.59
CA PHE A 52 3.99 7.49 -1.96
C PHE A 52 4.68 7.16 -0.63
N ASP A 53 6.00 7.20 -0.62
CA ASP A 53 6.78 7.31 0.61
C ASP A 53 7.03 8.80 0.87
N HIS A 54 6.07 9.46 1.51
CA HIS A 54 6.07 10.92 1.72
C HIS A 54 6.43 11.29 3.17
N ARG A 55 7.23 10.46 3.85
CA ARG A 55 7.73 10.77 5.20
C ARG A 55 8.52 12.09 5.19
N GLY A 56 8.13 13.02 6.05
CA GLY A 56 8.69 14.37 6.15
C GLY A 56 8.17 15.35 5.09
N CYS A 57 7.22 14.97 4.24
CA CYS A 57 6.65 15.88 3.24
C CYS A 57 5.80 16.95 3.92
N SER A 58 6.03 18.22 3.58
CA SER A 58 5.26 19.35 4.15
C SER A 58 3.79 19.36 3.73
N ARG A 59 3.43 18.57 2.72
CA ARG A 59 2.06 18.44 2.22
C ARG A 59 1.29 17.44 3.09
N ALA A 60 0.25 17.93 3.76
CA ALA A 60 -0.60 17.10 4.62
C ALA A 60 -1.33 15.97 3.86
N PRO A 61 -1.32 14.72 4.36
CA PRO A 61 -2.04 13.59 3.76
C PRO A 61 -3.55 13.73 3.94
N LYS A 62 -4.34 13.64 2.85
CA LYS A 62 -5.80 13.82 2.88
C LYS A 62 -6.62 12.77 2.12
N GLU A 63 -5.97 11.87 1.38
CA GLU A 63 -6.64 10.87 0.54
C GLU A 63 -6.90 9.54 1.25
N SER A 64 -6.27 9.30 2.41
CA SER A 64 -6.47 8.09 3.20
C SER A 64 -7.83 8.13 3.91
N THR A 65 -8.67 7.12 3.69
CA THR A 65 -9.98 6.98 4.36
C THR A 65 -9.94 6.06 5.57
N GLY A 66 -8.83 5.35 5.77
CA GLY A 66 -8.62 4.45 6.91
C GLY A 66 -8.27 5.18 8.21
N ALA A 67 -8.28 4.42 9.31
CA ALA A 67 -7.81 4.92 10.60
C ALA A 67 -6.31 5.24 10.55
N LYS A 68 -5.89 6.19 11.39
CA LYS A 68 -4.48 6.51 11.58
C LYS A 68 -3.76 5.36 12.27
N ALA A 69 -2.57 5.04 11.79
CA ALA A 69 -1.67 4.07 12.42
C ALA A 69 -0.94 4.68 13.63
N ASN A 70 -0.92 6.02 13.74
CA ASN A 70 -0.16 6.80 14.73
C ASN A 70 1.35 6.55 14.62
N GLY A 71 1.85 6.56 13.39
CA GLY A 71 3.22 6.20 13.07
C GLY A 71 3.62 6.64 11.65
N PRO A 72 4.79 6.21 11.17
CA PRO A 72 5.32 6.64 9.86
C PRO A 72 4.41 6.29 8.68
N GLU A 73 3.53 5.30 8.85
CA GLU A 73 2.52 4.89 7.87
C GLU A 73 1.50 5.99 7.56
N ASP A 74 1.26 6.92 8.48
CA ASP A 74 0.31 8.02 8.26
C ASP A 74 0.79 9.02 7.19
N GLU A 75 2.07 8.96 6.85
CA GLU A 75 2.75 9.75 5.82
C GLU A 75 3.06 8.92 4.57
N MET A 76 2.62 7.64 4.53
CA MET A 76 2.83 6.75 3.40
C MET A 76 1.50 6.31 2.79
N MET A 77 1.48 6.07 1.48
CA MET A 77 0.26 5.68 0.78
C MET A 77 0.56 4.84 -0.45
N VAL A 78 -0.27 3.83 -0.68
CA VAL A 78 -0.32 3.11 -1.96
C VAL A 78 -1.65 3.41 -2.63
N LYS A 79 -1.60 4.07 -3.79
CA LYS A 79 -2.77 4.26 -4.65
C LYS A 79 -2.74 3.20 -5.75
N VAL A 80 -3.83 2.47 -5.90
CA VAL A 80 -4.03 1.52 -7.01
C VAL A 80 -5.28 1.93 -7.78
N ALA A 81 -5.14 2.12 -9.08
CA ALA A 81 -6.25 2.44 -9.98
C ALA A 81 -6.27 1.44 -11.15
N SER A 82 -7.46 1.04 -11.62
CA SER A 82 -7.59 0.26 -12.85
C SER A 82 -7.85 1.22 -14.02
N THR A 83 -6.81 1.50 -14.80
CA THR A 83 -6.85 2.48 -15.89
C THR A 83 -6.52 1.83 -17.22
N LYS A 84 -7.13 2.33 -18.30
CA LYS A 84 -6.82 1.90 -19.66
C LYS A 84 -5.41 2.37 -20.05
N VAL A 85 -4.56 1.45 -20.51
CA VAL A 85 -3.23 1.74 -21.04
C VAL A 85 -3.38 2.14 -22.50
N ALA A 86 -2.87 3.32 -22.85
CA ALA A 86 -2.87 3.85 -24.21
C ALA A 86 -1.55 4.55 -24.50
N VAL A 87 -1.05 4.38 -25.73
CA VAL A 87 0.16 5.03 -26.24
C VAL A 87 -0.21 5.71 -27.55
N SER A 88 0.23 6.95 -27.74
CA SER A 88 -0.03 7.69 -28.97
C SER A 88 0.91 7.23 -30.09
N GLU A 89 0.47 7.34 -31.35
CA GLU A 89 1.33 7.02 -32.51
C GLU A 89 2.56 7.95 -32.57
N ALA A 90 2.41 9.21 -32.11
CA ALA A 90 3.51 10.16 -32.03
C ALA A 90 4.59 9.70 -31.04
N ASP A 91 4.21 9.13 -29.90
CA ASP A 91 5.18 8.58 -28.93
C ASP A 91 5.79 7.27 -29.42
N ALA A 92 5.03 6.45 -30.16
CA ALA A 92 5.55 5.26 -30.81
C ALA A 92 6.61 5.60 -31.89
N ALA A 93 6.40 6.67 -32.67
CA ALA A 93 7.38 7.14 -33.65
C ALA A 93 8.69 7.62 -33.00
N LYS A 94 8.61 8.30 -31.84
CA LYS A 94 9.79 8.70 -31.06
C LYS A 94 10.55 7.48 -30.52
N ALA A 95 9.82 6.51 -29.96
CA ALA A 95 10.43 5.28 -29.48
C ALA A 95 11.12 4.50 -30.63
N LEU A 96 10.52 4.48 -31.83
CA LEU A 96 11.14 3.87 -33.01
C LEU A 96 12.44 4.59 -33.40
N GLN A 97 12.48 5.92 -33.35
CA GLN A 97 13.69 6.70 -33.62
C GLN A 97 14.83 6.35 -32.64
N GLU A 98 14.50 6.07 -31.37
CA GLU A 98 15.49 5.61 -30.39
C GLU A 98 15.93 4.16 -30.67
N PHE A 99 15.00 3.25 -30.93
CA PHE A 99 15.27 1.82 -31.03
C PHE A 99 15.97 1.39 -32.31
N ILE A 100 15.83 2.15 -33.41
CA ILE A 100 16.44 1.80 -34.70
C ILE A 100 17.98 1.84 -34.67
N ALA A 101 18.56 2.55 -33.70
CA ALA A 101 20.01 2.63 -33.52
C ALA A 101 20.61 1.42 -32.78
N PHE A 102 19.78 0.50 -32.25
CA PHE A 102 20.22 -0.68 -31.47
C PHE A 102 21.08 -0.37 -30.24
N GLU A 103 21.10 0.87 -29.79
CA GLU A 103 21.70 1.29 -28.53
C GLU A 103 20.89 0.74 -27.34
N LYS A 104 21.54 0.59 -26.18
CA LYS A 104 20.91 0.06 -24.96
C LYS A 104 21.18 0.95 -23.75
N GLY A 105 20.36 0.79 -22.70
CA GLY A 105 20.65 1.36 -21.39
C GLY A 105 21.90 0.75 -20.75
N ILE A 106 22.24 1.14 -19.52
CA ILE A 106 23.43 0.60 -18.83
C ILE A 106 23.24 -0.87 -18.47
N ASP A 107 22.08 -1.22 -17.91
CA ASP A 107 21.80 -2.56 -17.41
C ASP A 107 21.66 -3.61 -18.52
N GLY A 108 21.98 -4.86 -18.18
CA GLY A 108 21.88 -6.02 -19.05
C GLY A 108 23.02 -6.13 -20.09
N PRO A 109 23.26 -7.33 -20.63
CA PRO A 109 24.26 -7.53 -21.69
C PRO A 109 23.79 -6.94 -23.03
N PHE A 110 24.72 -6.59 -23.91
CA PHE A 110 24.42 -6.26 -25.30
C PHE A 110 24.21 -7.55 -26.11
N THR A 111 23.04 -7.69 -26.73
CA THR A 111 22.64 -8.90 -27.45
C THR A 111 22.23 -8.65 -28.90
N SER A 112 22.38 -7.42 -29.42
CA SER A 112 22.14 -7.17 -30.85
C SER A 112 23.10 -7.99 -31.71
N LYS A 113 22.58 -8.51 -32.82
CA LYS A 113 23.37 -9.16 -33.88
C LYS A 113 23.41 -8.32 -35.15
N ASN A 114 22.75 -7.17 -35.10
CA ASN A 114 22.75 -6.11 -36.09
C ASN A 114 23.77 -5.06 -35.68
#